data_AF-A0A0X3PBC2-F1
#
_entry.id   AF-A0A0X3PBC2-F1
#
_cell.length_a   1.000
_cell.length_b   1.000
_cell.length_c   1.000
_cell.angle_alpha   90.00
_cell.angle_beta   90.00
_cell.angle_gamma   90.00
#
_symmetry.space_group_name_H-M   'P 1'
#
loop_
_entity.id
_entity.type
_entity.pdbx_description
1 polymer ?
#
loop_
_entity_poly.entity_id
_entity_poly.type
_entity_poly.pdbx_seq_one_letter_code
_entity_poly.pdbx_strand_id
1 'polypeptide(L)'
;MVTWAVLFLEAWKRKCAKLSHRWDVFDYEREEETIRPQYARLCTECRPNVVTQKVEPYFPRSIQRTRILIGVITSLLLLSLVIVFMIAVIIYRCLVTIPLFRHPALRSQASIFANMTGACINLVLIMILGRLYQTLAYKMTQWEMHETQSAFDKYLTIKVFLFEFVNYYASIFYIAFFKGRFVGHPGAFATFLGLRNEACSTGGCLVELAQDLLVFMVGKQIVNNCQEILFPIVASWFHRKKSGLVMAKSSDAESGNLVQKQYMDDYRLFKNAGLFEEYIEMVIQFGFITLFVAAFPLAPLFALCNNWLEIRIDAQKLVCATRRPLAQRARSIGIWFSLTEVIVGISIITNVRHRLSACLSKEGTPNKKKRETPVFNCFSVVFWLFVVVVVVGVGRTDEDDKTGTTNNNGEDGNSDGN
;
A
#
# COMPACT_ATOMS: atom_id res chain seq x y z
N MET A 1 7.45 19.38 8.76
CA MET A 1 6.93 18.09 8.27
C MET A 1 7.89 17.38 7.35
N VAL A 2 8.24 17.92 6.17
CA VAL A 2 9.25 17.31 5.28
C VAL A 2 10.57 17.01 6.01
N THR A 3 11.14 18.00 6.71
CA THR A 3 12.38 17.80 7.50
C THR A 3 12.24 16.70 8.53
N TRP A 4 11.09 16.62 9.21
CA TRP A 4 10.81 15.55 10.17
C TRP A 4 10.76 14.18 9.50
N ALA A 5 10.11 14.07 8.33
CA ALA A 5 10.02 12.81 7.59
C ALA A 5 11.40 12.28 7.15
N VAL A 6 12.27 13.17 6.66
CA VAL A 6 13.66 12.81 6.29
C VAL A 6 14.45 12.38 7.53
N LEU A 7 14.40 13.16 8.61
CA LEU A 7 15.09 12.83 9.86
C LEU A 7 14.58 11.51 10.47
N PHE A 8 13.28 11.24 10.36
CA PHE A 8 12.68 9.99 10.81
C PHE A 8 13.21 8.79 10.03
N LEU A 9 13.30 8.88 8.69
CA LEU A 9 13.85 7.79 7.87
C LEU A 9 15.34 7.55 8.15
N GLU A 10 16.14 8.60 8.28
CA GLU A 10 17.55 8.47 8.63
C GLU A 10 17.74 7.88 10.04
N ALA A 11 16.93 8.31 11.01
CA ALA A 11 16.94 7.74 12.35
C ALA A 11 16.53 6.26 12.34
N TRP A 12 15.53 5.89 11.53
CA TRP A 12 15.09 4.51 11.36
C TRP A 12 16.18 3.64 10.75
N LYS A 13 16.84 4.11 9.68
CA LYS A 13 17.95 3.42 9.03
C LYS A 13 19.09 3.12 10.02
N ARG A 14 19.48 4.13 10.81
CA ARG A 14 20.50 3.97 11.86
C ARG A 14 20.06 2.99 12.95
N LYS A 15 18.79 3.01 13.36
CA LYS A 15 18.25 2.09 14.37
C LYS A 15 18.19 0.65 13.85
N CYS A 16 17.76 0.46 12.60
CA CYS A 16 17.70 -0.83 11.93
C CYS A 16 19.10 -1.45 11.82
N ALA A 17 20.12 -0.69 11.39
CA ALA A 17 21.50 -1.16 11.33
C ALA A 17 22.07 -1.59 12.70
N LYS A 18 21.76 -0.85 13.77
CA LYS A 18 22.18 -1.22 15.13
C LYS A 18 21.51 -2.52 15.61
N LEU A 19 20.23 -2.71 15.28
CA LEU A 19 19.48 -3.91 15.66
C LEU A 19 19.91 -5.14 14.86
N SER A 20 20.11 -4.99 13.55
CA SER A 20 20.55 -6.11 12.70
C SER A 20 21.95 -6.59 13.06
N HIS A 21 22.86 -5.68 13.42
CA HIS A 21 24.15 -6.04 13.99
C HIS A 21 24.02 -6.71 15.37
N ARG A 22 23.17 -6.19 16.26
CA ARG A 22 22.98 -6.78 17.61
C ARG A 22 22.37 -8.18 17.56
N TRP A 23 21.52 -8.45 16.58
CA TRP A 23 20.84 -9.72 16.40
C TRP A 23 21.58 -10.69 15.48
N ASP A 24 22.76 -10.31 14.97
CA ASP A 24 23.58 -11.14 14.08
C ASP A 24 22.84 -11.60 12.81
N VAL A 25 22.09 -10.66 12.20
CA VAL A 25 21.31 -10.91 10.98
C VAL A 25 21.72 -9.98 9.84
N PHE A 26 22.88 -9.33 9.94
CA PHE A 26 23.32 -8.36 8.94
C PHE A 26 23.69 -9.01 7.60
N ASP A 27 24.35 -10.17 7.61
CA ASP A 27 24.84 -10.87 6.41
C ASP A 27 23.96 -12.04 5.96
N TYR A 28 22.83 -12.28 6.65
CA TYR A 28 21.92 -13.41 6.40
C TYR A 28 21.44 -13.54 4.95
N GLU A 29 21.03 -12.43 4.32
CA GLU A 29 20.50 -12.45 2.94
C GLU A 29 21.54 -12.89 1.91
N ARG A 30 22.83 -12.67 2.19
CA ARG A 30 23.93 -13.01 1.27
C ARG A 30 24.41 -14.44 1.46
N GLU A 31 24.46 -14.91 2.70
CA GLU A 31 25.14 -16.15 3.06
C GLU A 31 24.20 -17.35 3.22
N GLU A 32 22.96 -17.12 3.69
CA GLU A 32 22.08 -18.19 4.18
C GLU A 32 20.71 -18.25 3.48
N GLU A 33 20.37 -17.36 2.54
CA GLU A 33 19.05 -17.38 1.93
C GLU A 33 18.85 -18.61 1.03
N THR A 34 17.91 -19.48 1.43
CA THR A 34 17.58 -20.69 0.69
C THR A 34 16.62 -20.43 -0.47
N ILE A 35 16.72 -21.27 -1.51
CA ILE A 35 15.78 -21.29 -2.64
C ILE A 35 14.36 -21.58 -2.13
N ARG A 36 13.37 -20.88 -2.70
CA ARG A 36 11.98 -21.06 -2.33
C ARG A 36 11.50 -22.48 -2.66
N PRO A 37 10.84 -23.20 -1.73
CA PRO A 37 10.37 -24.58 -1.98
C PRO A 37 9.41 -24.72 -3.18
N GLN A 38 8.57 -23.71 -3.41
CA GLN A 38 7.65 -23.69 -4.56
C GLN A 38 8.40 -23.55 -5.89
N TYR A 39 9.47 -22.76 -5.91
CA TYR A 39 10.32 -22.61 -7.09
C TYR A 39 11.03 -23.93 -7.41
N ALA A 40 11.67 -24.53 -6.40
CA ALA A 40 12.35 -25.82 -6.53
C ALA A 40 11.42 -26.95 -7.01
N ARG A 41 10.15 -26.95 -6.60
CA ARG A 41 9.16 -27.96 -7.03
C ARG A 41 8.72 -27.80 -8.50
N LEU A 42 8.63 -26.56 -8.98
CA LEU A 42 8.07 -26.24 -10.30
C LEU A 42 9.13 -26.20 -11.41
N CYS A 43 10.41 -26.07 -11.06
CA CYS A 43 11.51 -26.10 -12.00
C CYS A 43 11.77 -27.51 -12.53
N THR A 44 11.86 -27.66 -13.84
CA THR A 44 12.20 -28.93 -14.52
C THR A 44 13.70 -29.05 -14.77
N GLU A 45 14.39 -27.94 -14.97
CA GLU A 45 15.82 -27.89 -15.29
C GLU A 45 16.65 -27.65 -14.03
N CYS A 46 17.86 -28.21 -14.00
CA CYS A 46 18.86 -27.94 -12.96
C CYS A 46 20.16 -27.51 -13.63
N ARG A 47 20.86 -26.55 -13.02
CA ARG A 47 22.14 -26.03 -13.52
C ARG A 47 23.11 -25.90 -12.35
N PRO A 48 24.40 -26.24 -12.54
CA PRO A 48 25.41 -25.94 -11.52
C PRO A 48 25.59 -24.44 -11.39
N ASN A 49 25.54 -23.95 -10.16
CA ASN A 49 25.84 -22.56 -9.82
C ASN A 49 27.34 -22.31 -9.97
N VAL A 50 27.72 -21.22 -10.63
CA VAL A 50 29.13 -20.90 -10.93
C VAL A 50 29.96 -20.62 -9.68
N VAL A 51 29.33 -20.14 -8.60
CA VAL A 51 30.02 -19.78 -7.35
C VAL A 51 30.04 -20.96 -6.39
N THR A 52 28.88 -21.57 -6.12
CA THR A 52 28.76 -22.63 -5.11
C THR A 52 29.09 -24.01 -5.66
N GLN A 53 29.17 -24.17 -6.99
CA GLN A 53 29.35 -25.45 -7.70
C GLN A 53 28.27 -26.49 -7.37
N LYS A 54 27.20 -26.11 -6.67
CA LYS A 54 26.06 -26.96 -6.35
C LYS A 54 25.07 -26.95 -7.51
N VAL A 55 24.48 -28.10 -7.79
CA VAL A 55 23.42 -28.24 -8.79
C VAL A 55 22.12 -27.71 -8.20
N GLU A 56 21.62 -26.61 -8.77
CA GLU A 56 20.44 -25.90 -8.29
C GLU A 56 19.35 -25.87 -9.36
N PRO A 57 18.05 -25.86 -8.98
CA PRO A 57 16.95 -25.74 -9.93
C PRO A 57 17.04 -24.40 -10.67
N TYR A 58 16.94 -24.44 -12.00
CA TYR A 58 17.09 -23.26 -12.86
C TYR A 58 15.84 -23.06 -13.71
N PHE A 59 15.43 -21.79 -13.86
CA PHE A 59 14.34 -21.39 -14.74
C PHE A 59 14.88 -20.47 -15.85
N PRO A 60 14.54 -20.68 -17.13
CA PRO A 60 15.06 -19.89 -18.23
C PRO A 60 14.64 -18.42 -18.12
N ARG A 61 15.63 -17.53 -18.00
CA ARG A 61 15.43 -16.08 -17.83
C ARG A 61 14.68 -15.41 -18.99
N SER A 62 14.76 -15.94 -20.21
CA SER A 62 14.02 -15.40 -21.37
C SER A 62 12.50 -15.55 -21.17
N ILE A 63 12.05 -16.73 -20.76
CA ILE A 63 10.64 -17.00 -20.46
C ILE A 63 10.20 -16.20 -19.23
N GLN A 64 11.05 -16.13 -18.20
CA GLN A 64 10.79 -15.34 -17.01
C GLN A 64 10.55 -13.86 -17.32
N ARG A 65 11.41 -13.25 -18.15
CA ARG A 65 11.27 -11.86 -18.59
C ARG A 65 9.97 -11.61 -19.32
N THR A 66 9.55 -12.52 -20.21
CA THR A 66 8.26 -12.40 -20.90
C THR A 66 7.09 -12.48 -19.92
N ARG A 67 7.13 -13.37 -18.92
CA ARG A 67 6.09 -13.46 -17.87
C ARG A 67 6.04 -12.20 -17.00
N ILE A 68 7.19 -11.67 -16.60
CA ILE A 68 7.30 -10.41 -15.86
C ILE A 68 6.72 -9.25 -16.68
N LEU A 69 7.06 -9.18 -17.98
CA LEU A 69 6.52 -8.15 -18.88
C LEU A 69 4.99 -8.23 -18.97
N ILE A 70 4.42 -9.43 -19.14
CA ILE A 70 2.97 -9.64 -19.13
C ILE A 70 2.39 -9.19 -17.78
N GLY A 71 3.01 -9.57 -16.66
CA GLY A 71 2.57 -9.17 -15.33
C GLY A 71 2.58 -7.65 -15.11
N VAL A 72 3.59 -6.94 -15.64
CA VAL A 72 3.64 -5.48 -15.63
C VAL A 72 2.51 -4.89 -16.47
N ILE A 73 2.27 -5.38 -17.69
CA ILE A 73 1.17 -4.91 -18.56
C ILE A 73 -0.19 -5.12 -17.89
N THR A 74 -0.42 -6.30 -17.31
CA THR A 74 -1.67 -6.58 -16.56
C THR A 74 -1.82 -5.65 -15.35
N SER A 75 -0.74 -5.38 -14.62
CA SER A 75 -0.75 -4.42 -13.49
C SER A 75 -1.12 -3.01 -13.94
N LEU A 76 -0.59 -2.54 -15.08
CA LEU A 76 -0.92 -1.23 -15.64
C LEU A 76 -2.38 -1.15 -16.13
N LEU A 77 -2.92 -2.22 -16.72
CA LEU A 77 -4.34 -2.28 -17.09
C LEU A 77 -5.26 -2.22 -15.86
N LEU A 78 -4.91 -2.88 -14.77
CA LEU A 78 -5.68 -2.81 -13.53
C LEU A 78 -5.58 -1.42 -12.89
N LEU A 79 -4.44 -0.74 -13.05
CA LEU A 79 -4.28 0.65 -12.63
C LEU A 79 -5.21 1.60 -13.40
N SER A 80 -5.36 1.40 -14.71
CA SER A 80 -6.28 2.23 -15.51
C SER A 80 -7.74 1.98 -15.14
N LEU A 81 -8.10 0.74 -14.76
CA LEU A 81 -9.43 0.41 -14.25
C LEU A 81 -9.78 1.18 -12.97
N VAL A 82 -8.82 1.40 -12.06
CA VAL A 82 -9.03 2.25 -10.86
C VAL A 82 -9.41 3.67 -11.25
N ILE A 83 -8.79 4.23 -12.29
CA ILE A 83 -9.11 5.57 -12.79
C ILE A 83 -10.55 5.62 -13.31
N VAL A 84 -11.02 4.56 -13.99
CA VAL A 84 -12.42 4.46 -14.45
C VAL A 84 -13.39 4.42 -13.27
N PHE A 85 -13.12 3.62 -12.25
CA PHE A 85 -13.97 3.57 -11.04
C PHE A 85 -13.99 4.91 -10.30
N MET A 86 -12.84 5.61 -10.21
CA MET A 86 -12.78 6.96 -9.66
C MET A 86 -13.71 7.92 -10.42
N ILE A 87 -13.68 7.91 -11.75
CA ILE A 87 -14.57 8.74 -12.58
C ILE A 87 -16.04 8.36 -12.33
N ALA A 88 -16.36 7.07 -12.20
CA ALA A 88 -17.71 6.61 -11.88
C ALA A 88 -18.21 7.13 -10.52
N VAL A 89 -17.36 7.14 -9.48
CA VAL A 89 -17.69 7.71 -8.17
C VAL A 89 -17.94 9.21 -8.25
N ILE A 90 -17.15 9.93 -9.05
CA ILE A 90 -17.36 11.37 -9.30
C ILE A 90 -18.71 11.60 -9.98
N ILE A 91 -19.03 10.86 -11.03
CA ILE A 91 -20.33 10.94 -11.71
C ILE A 91 -21.47 10.67 -10.72
N TYR A 92 -21.32 9.66 -9.86
CA TYR A 92 -22.30 9.37 -8.80
C TYR A 92 -22.52 10.56 -7.87
N ARG A 93 -21.45 11.21 -7.38
CA ARG A 93 -21.54 12.41 -6.52
C ARG A 93 -22.31 13.53 -7.24
N CYS A 94 -22.03 13.76 -8.51
CA CYS A 94 -22.76 14.74 -9.33
C CYS A 94 -24.25 14.40 -9.46
N LEU A 95 -24.60 13.13 -9.71
CA LEU A 95 -25.99 12.69 -9.88
C LEU A 95 -26.81 12.80 -8.60
N VAL A 96 -26.25 12.43 -7.44
CA VAL A 96 -26.93 12.53 -6.13
C VAL A 96 -27.17 13.97 -5.71
N THR A 97 -26.28 14.87 -6.11
CA THR A 97 -26.37 16.29 -5.77
C THR A 97 -27.60 16.98 -6.42
N ILE A 98 -28.02 16.56 -7.62
CA ILE A 98 -29.14 17.14 -8.37
C ILE A 98 -30.50 17.04 -7.63
N PRO A 99 -30.98 15.84 -7.22
CA PRO A 99 -32.24 15.72 -6.48
C PRO A 99 -32.16 16.33 -5.08
N LEU A 100 -30.99 16.29 -4.45
CA LEU A 100 -30.81 16.77 -3.08
C LEU A 100 -30.93 18.29 -2.99
N PHE A 101 -30.53 19.03 -4.03
CA PHE A 101 -30.78 20.47 -4.15
C PHE A 101 -32.24 20.83 -4.48
N ARG A 102 -33.05 19.89 -4.98
CA ARG A 102 -34.47 20.13 -5.26
C ARG A 102 -35.33 20.09 -3.99
N HIS A 103 -34.92 19.35 -2.96
CA HIS A 103 -35.66 19.31 -1.70
C HIS A 103 -35.36 20.55 -0.83
N PRO A 104 -36.37 21.36 -0.47
CA PRO A 104 -36.16 22.64 0.23
C PRO A 104 -35.55 22.48 1.63
N ALA A 105 -35.85 21.38 2.33
CA ALA A 105 -35.31 21.11 3.67
C ALA A 105 -33.83 20.69 3.67
N LEU A 106 -33.35 20.03 2.61
CA LEU A 106 -32.00 19.45 2.54
C LEU A 106 -31.02 20.33 1.78
N ARG A 107 -31.49 21.44 1.19
CA ARG A 107 -30.69 22.32 0.33
C ARG A 107 -29.38 22.83 0.97
N SER A 108 -29.41 23.14 2.27
CA SER A 108 -28.23 23.65 3.00
C SER A 108 -27.20 22.55 3.28
N GLN A 109 -27.65 21.34 3.61
CA GLN A 109 -26.79 20.21 3.98
C GLN A 109 -26.47 19.29 2.79
N ALA A 110 -27.05 19.55 1.62
CA ALA A 110 -26.94 18.72 0.43
C ALA A 110 -25.49 18.40 0.05
N SER A 111 -24.61 19.39 0.10
CA SER A 111 -23.19 19.20 -0.26
C SER A 111 -22.47 18.28 0.72
N ILE A 112 -22.74 18.40 2.02
CA ILE A 112 -22.12 17.57 3.07
C ILE A 112 -22.57 16.13 2.90
N PHE A 113 -23.88 15.89 2.73
CA PHE A 113 -24.40 14.55 2.52
C PHE A 113 -23.87 13.91 1.23
N ALA A 114 -23.87 14.63 0.11
CA ALA A 114 -23.36 14.10 -1.16
C ALA A 114 -21.85 13.76 -1.09
N ASN A 115 -21.06 14.58 -0.40
CA ASN A 115 -19.64 14.30 -0.19
C ASN A 115 -19.45 13.10 0.74
N MET A 116 -20.15 13.04 1.88
CA MET A 116 -20.03 11.93 2.82
C MET A 116 -20.47 10.59 2.21
N THR A 117 -21.60 10.54 1.50
CA THR A 117 -22.04 9.30 0.83
C THR A 117 -21.07 8.89 -0.27
N GLY A 118 -20.58 9.85 -1.05
CA GLY A 118 -19.55 9.62 -2.06
C GLY A 118 -18.23 9.12 -1.48
N ALA A 119 -17.81 9.62 -0.31
CA ALA A 119 -16.61 9.17 0.41
C ALA A 119 -16.76 7.74 0.93
N CYS A 120 -17.90 7.43 1.54
CA CYS A 120 -18.20 6.08 2.04
C CYS A 120 -18.25 5.05 0.91
N ILE A 121 -18.90 5.36 -0.22
CA ILE A 121 -18.93 4.47 -1.39
C ILE A 121 -17.52 4.26 -1.93
N ASN A 122 -16.72 5.33 -2.03
CA ASN A 122 -15.34 5.21 -2.47
C ASN A 122 -14.52 4.31 -1.54
N LEU A 123 -14.67 4.45 -0.21
CA LEU A 123 -14.01 3.60 0.77
C LEU A 123 -14.39 2.12 0.59
N VAL A 124 -15.68 1.82 0.41
CA VAL A 124 -16.15 0.43 0.17
C VAL A 124 -15.56 -0.12 -1.14
N LEU A 125 -15.55 0.66 -2.22
CA LEU A 125 -14.94 0.26 -3.49
C LEU A 125 -13.43 -0.01 -3.34
N ILE A 126 -12.72 0.86 -2.63
CA ILE A 126 -11.29 0.70 -2.34
C ILE A 126 -11.01 -0.62 -1.62
N MET A 127 -11.82 -0.95 -0.61
CA MET A 127 -11.68 -2.20 0.15
C MET A 127 -11.88 -3.44 -0.72
N ILE A 128 -12.93 -3.45 -1.57
CA ILE A 128 -13.23 -4.58 -2.45
C ILE A 128 -12.13 -4.74 -3.51
N LEU A 129 -11.75 -3.64 -4.18
CA LEU A 129 -10.72 -3.65 -5.20
C LEU A 129 -9.34 -4.07 -4.64
N GLY A 130 -9.00 -3.61 -3.43
CA GLY A 130 -7.77 -4.00 -2.73
C GLY A 130 -7.67 -5.51 -2.53
N ARG A 131 -8.71 -6.15 -1.96
CA ARG A 131 -8.74 -7.60 -1.73
C ARG A 131 -8.65 -8.41 -3.04
N LEU A 132 -9.37 -7.98 -4.07
CA LEU A 132 -9.33 -8.62 -5.39
C LEU A 132 -7.94 -8.51 -6.03
N TYR A 133 -7.32 -7.33 -5.96
CA TYR A 133 -6.00 -7.10 -6.53
C TYR A 133 -4.91 -7.86 -5.78
N GLN A 134 -4.92 -7.87 -4.45
CA GLN A 134 -3.94 -8.65 -3.66
C GLN A 134 -3.96 -10.13 -4.05
N THR A 135 -5.16 -10.71 -4.20
CA THR A 135 -5.32 -12.11 -4.64
C THR A 135 -4.75 -12.32 -6.05
N LEU A 136 -4.99 -11.38 -6.96
CA LEU A 136 -4.50 -11.44 -8.33
C LEU A 136 -2.99 -11.24 -8.42
N ALA A 137 -2.44 -10.27 -7.70
CA ALA A 137 -1.02 -9.95 -7.63
C ALA A 137 -0.22 -11.11 -7.04
N TYR A 138 -0.76 -11.81 -6.03
CA TYR A 138 -0.16 -13.03 -5.49
C TYR A 138 -0.08 -14.12 -6.57
N LYS A 139 -1.20 -14.41 -7.26
CA LYS A 139 -1.22 -15.42 -8.34
C LYS A 139 -0.29 -15.07 -9.49
N MET A 140 -0.26 -13.79 -9.89
CA MET A 140 0.60 -13.30 -10.96
C MET A 140 2.08 -13.39 -10.60
N THR A 141 2.45 -13.01 -9.37
CA THR A 141 3.83 -13.10 -8.89
C THR A 141 4.26 -14.56 -8.68
N GLN A 142 3.33 -15.46 -8.34
CA GLN A 142 3.61 -16.91 -8.35
C GLN A 142 3.93 -17.41 -9.76
N TRP A 143 3.22 -16.91 -10.78
CA TRP A 143 3.45 -17.29 -12.17
C TRP A 143 4.78 -16.78 -12.75
N GLU A 144 5.28 -15.64 -12.26
CA GLU A 144 6.59 -15.07 -12.63
C GLU A 144 7.79 -15.88 -12.14
N MET A 145 7.59 -16.82 -11.21
CA MET A 145 8.62 -17.77 -10.77
C MET A 145 9.91 -17.10 -10.28
N HIS A 146 9.83 -16.38 -9.16
CA HIS A 146 11.00 -15.83 -8.47
C HIS A 146 11.73 -16.92 -7.67
N GLU A 147 13.07 -16.85 -7.68
CA GLU A 147 13.98 -17.87 -7.13
C GLU A 147 14.00 -17.87 -5.58
N THR A 148 14.21 -16.71 -4.97
CA THR A 148 14.26 -16.55 -3.52
C THR A 148 12.96 -16.00 -2.95
N GLN A 149 12.73 -16.23 -1.64
CA GLN A 149 11.53 -15.74 -0.97
C GLN A 149 11.56 -14.21 -0.84
N SER A 150 12.73 -13.62 -0.56
CA SER A 150 12.88 -12.16 -0.48
C SER A 150 12.61 -11.47 -1.82
N ALA A 151 13.05 -12.06 -2.94
CA ALA A 151 12.73 -11.53 -4.27
C ALA A 151 11.23 -11.62 -4.55
N PHE A 152 10.59 -12.77 -4.27
CA PHE A 152 9.15 -12.93 -4.43
C PHE A 152 8.36 -11.87 -3.64
N ASP A 153 8.70 -11.68 -2.37
CA ASP A 153 8.02 -10.71 -1.49
C ASP A 153 8.29 -9.26 -1.94
N LYS A 154 9.50 -8.94 -2.43
CA LYS A 154 9.84 -7.63 -3.01
C LYS A 154 8.94 -7.28 -4.20
N TYR A 155 8.87 -8.15 -5.21
CA TYR A 155 8.06 -7.91 -6.41
C TYR A 155 6.56 -7.92 -6.13
N LEU A 156 6.09 -8.77 -5.21
CA LEU A 156 4.70 -8.77 -4.75
C LEU A 156 4.36 -7.43 -4.08
N THR A 157 5.23 -6.97 -3.19
CA THR A 157 5.07 -5.70 -2.45
C THR A 157 4.98 -4.52 -3.39
N ILE A 158 5.87 -4.42 -4.38
CA ILE A 158 5.85 -3.29 -5.32
C ILE A 158 4.53 -3.22 -6.09
N LYS A 159 4.02 -4.36 -6.57
CA LYS A 159 2.76 -4.39 -7.34
C LYS A 159 1.57 -3.97 -6.51
N VAL A 160 1.40 -4.58 -5.33
CA VAL A 160 0.29 -4.28 -4.43
C VAL A 160 0.39 -2.85 -3.92
N PHE A 161 1.59 -2.40 -3.51
CA PHE A 161 1.79 -1.04 -3.06
C PHE A 161 1.45 -0.01 -4.15
N LEU A 162 1.92 -0.20 -5.38
CA LEU A 162 1.60 0.71 -6.49
C LEU A 162 0.08 0.76 -6.75
N PHE A 163 -0.58 -0.38 -6.77
CA PHE A 163 -2.02 -0.44 -6.94
C PHE A 163 -2.76 0.27 -5.79
N GLU A 164 -2.43 -0.06 -4.53
CA GLU A 164 -3.08 0.54 -3.38
C GLU A 164 -2.79 2.04 -3.29
N PHE A 165 -1.56 2.48 -3.56
CA PHE A 165 -1.21 3.89 -3.60
C PHE A 165 -2.12 4.64 -4.58
N VAL A 166 -2.29 4.14 -5.81
CA VAL A 166 -3.18 4.79 -6.77
C VAL A 166 -4.64 4.71 -6.32
N ASN A 167 -5.09 3.57 -5.79
CA ASN A 167 -6.46 3.37 -5.35
C ASN A 167 -6.87 4.32 -4.20
N TYR A 168 -5.99 4.51 -3.21
CA TYR A 168 -6.24 5.45 -2.10
C TYR A 168 -6.05 6.91 -2.51
N TYR A 169 -4.95 7.23 -3.20
CA TYR A 169 -4.57 8.63 -3.44
C TYR A 169 -5.16 9.26 -4.68
N ALA A 170 -5.62 8.49 -5.69
CA ALA A 170 -6.12 9.07 -6.94
C ALA A 170 -7.30 10.03 -6.73
N SER A 171 -8.28 9.63 -5.92
CA SER A 171 -9.46 10.45 -5.62
C SER A 171 -9.08 11.76 -4.91
N ILE A 172 -8.17 11.67 -3.93
CA ILE A 172 -7.67 12.81 -3.13
C ILE A 172 -6.86 13.76 -4.02
N PHE A 173 -5.98 13.23 -4.88
CA PHE A 173 -5.22 14.03 -5.85
C PHE A 173 -6.13 14.73 -6.87
N TYR A 174 -7.20 14.07 -7.32
CA TYR A 174 -8.21 14.69 -8.18
C TYR A 174 -8.86 15.89 -7.50
N ILE A 175 -9.32 15.72 -6.26
CA ILE A 175 -9.98 16.79 -5.50
C ILE A 175 -9.01 17.94 -5.22
N ALA A 176 -7.76 17.64 -4.85
CA ALA A 176 -6.77 18.66 -4.50
C ALA A 176 -6.30 19.48 -5.71
N PHE A 177 -6.17 18.89 -6.91
CA PHE A 177 -5.51 19.53 -8.04
C PHE A 177 -6.39 19.81 -9.26
N PHE A 178 -7.43 19.02 -9.48
CA PHE A 178 -8.25 19.07 -10.70
C PHE A 178 -9.64 19.66 -10.44
N LYS A 179 -10.24 19.38 -9.28
CA LYS A 179 -11.58 19.87 -8.92
C LYS A 179 -11.61 21.40 -8.86
N GLY A 180 -12.64 22.01 -9.45
CA GLY A 180 -12.82 23.47 -9.49
C GLY A 180 -11.93 24.23 -10.50
N ARG A 181 -10.92 23.59 -11.11
CA ARG A 181 -10.02 24.24 -12.09
C ARG A 181 -10.65 24.36 -13.48
N PHE A 182 -11.54 23.43 -13.84
CA PHE A 182 -12.12 23.27 -15.19
C PHE A 182 -13.60 23.67 -15.28
N VAL A 183 -14.11 24.52 -14.39
CA VAL A 183 -15.55 24.89 -14.36
C VAL A 183 -15.91 25.89 -15.49
N GLY A 184 -14.92 26.55 -16.09
CA GLY A 184 -15.12 27.62 -17.07
C GLY A 184 -15.41 28.96 -16.38
N HIS A 185 -16.00 29.90 -17.13
CA HIS A 185 -16.43 31.20 -16.61
C HIS A 185 -17.95 31.33 -16.66
N PRO A 186 -18.58 32.17 -15.82
CA PRO A 186 -20.01 32.41 -15.88
C PRO A 186 -20.43 32.79 -17.31
N GLY A 187 -21.36 32.03 -17.90
CA GLY A 187 -21.83 32.21 -19.28
C GLY A 187 -21.34 31.17 -20.30
N ALA A 188 -20.20 30.51 -20.05
CA ALA A 188 -19.74 29.37 -20.85
C ALA A 188 -19.13 28.31 -19.92
N PHE A 189 -19.99 27.47 -19.35
CA PHE A 189 -19.56 26.37 -18.50
C PHE A 189 -18.96 25.28 -19.37
N ALA A 190 -17.76 24.82 -19.00
CA ALA A 190 -17.21 23.62 -19.61
C ALA A 190 -18.07 22.43 -19.17
N THR A 191 -18.68 21.76 -20.15
CA THR A 191 -19.43 20.53 -19.95
C THR A 191 -18.53 19.34 -20.31
N PHE A 192 -18.50 18.36 -19.43
CA PHE A 192 -17.86 17.08 -19.69
C PHE A 192 -18.96 16.03 -19.82
N LEU A 193 -19.03 15.34 -20.98
CA LEU A 193 -20.09 14.37 -21.29
C LEU A 193 -21.53 14.93 -21.13
N GLY A 194 -21.73 16.21 -21.44
CA GLY A 194 -23.04 16.88 -21.30
C GLY A 194 -23.45 17.24 -19.88
N LEU A 195 -22.64 16.89 -18.87
CA LEU A 195 -22.82 17.27 -17.47
C LEU A 195 -21.95 18.49 -17.13
N ARG A 196 -22.45 19.36 -16.23
CA ARG A 196 -21.69 20.50 -15.73
C ARG A 196 -20.54 20.00 -14.87
N ASN A 197 -19.31 20.46 -15.12
CA ASN A 197 -18.16 20.13 -14.30
C ASN A 197 -18.39 20.49 -12.82
N GLU A 198 -17.93 19.62 -11.92
CA GLU A 198 -18.11 19.80 -10.48
C GLU A 198 -17.40 21.07 -9.98
N ALA A 199 -18.19 21.94 -9.35
CA ALA A 199 -17.68 23.09 -8.61
C ALA A 199 -17.48 22.73 -7.14
N CYS A 200 -16.54 23.40 -6.47
CA CYS A 200 -16.38 23.28 -5.03
C CYS A 200 -17.64 23.77 -4.30
N SER A 201 -17.97 23.15 -3.17
CA SER A 201 -18.99 23.67 -2.25
C SER A 201 -18.59 25.06 -1.70
N THR A 202 -19.54 25.74 -1.05
CA THR A 202 -19.39 27.09 -0.47
C THR A 202 -18.25 27.17 0.56
N GLY A 203 -17.88 26.05 1.20
CA GLY A 203 -16.74 25.96 2.12
C GLY A 203 -15.37 25.78 1.45
N GLY A 204 -15.31 25.70 0.11
CA GLY A 204 -14.10 25.48 -0.66
C GLY A 204 -13.66 24.01 -0.75
N CYS A 205 -12.88 23.68 -1.77
CA CYS A 205 -12.43 22.30 -2.03
C CYS A 205 -11.50 21.72 -0.94
N LEU A 206 -10.84 22.56 -0.15
CA LEU A 206 -9.96 22.11 0.94
C LEU A 206 -10.74 21.44 2.09
N VAL A 207 -11.95 21.92 2.37
CA VAL A 207 -12.81 21.32 3.41
C VAL A 207 -13.31 19.95 2.96
N GLU A 208 -13.69 19.82 1.69
CA GLU A 208 -14.08 18.53 1.10
C GLU A 208 -12.91 17.52 1.13
N LEU A 209 -11.71 17.99 0.80
CA LEU A 209 -10.49 17.17 0.88
C LEU A 209 -10.23 16.69 2.31
N ALA A 210 -10.39 17.57 3.31
CA ALA A 210 -10.21 17.22 4.71
C ALA A 210 -11.27 16.20 5.19
N GLN A 211 -12.52 16.31 4.72
CA GLN A 211 -13.58 15.33 5.00
C GLN A 211 -13.24 13.96 4.40
N ASP A 212 -12.82 13.89 3.14
CA ASP A 212 -12.44 12.63 2.49
C ASP A 212 -11.24 11.99 3.20
N LEU A 213 -10.22 12.77 3.56
CA LEU A 213 -9.06 12.30 4.34
C LEU A 213 -9.47 11.75 5.72
N LEU A 214 -10.37 12.43 6.41
CA LEU A 214 -10.89 11.97 7.71
C LEU A 214 -11.64 10.64 7.55
N VAL A 215 -12.50 10.52 6.55
CA VAL A 215 -13.25 9.29 6.26
C VAL A 215 -12.31 8.14 5.91
N PHE A 216 -11.24 8.37 5.15
CA PHE A 216 -10.29 7.29 4.83
C PHE A 216 -9.45 6.88 6.03
N MET A 217 -8.86 7.84 6.76
CA MET A 217 -7.99 7.52 7.91
C MET A 217 -8.78 6.90 9.07
N VAL A 218 -9.96 7.43 9.39
CA VAL A 218 -10.77 6.94 10.50
C VAL A 218 -11.63 5.75 10.07
N GLY A 219 -12.26 5.83 8.89
CA GLY A 219 -13.19 4.81 8.41
C GLY A 219 -12.51 3.48 8.12
N LYS A 220 -11.35 3.48 7.45
CA LYS A 220 -10.60 2.23 7.21
C LYS A 220 -10.19 1.59 8.53
N GLN A 221 -9.68 2.40 9.46
CA GLN A 221 -9.22 1.89 10.75
C GLN A 221 -10.35 1.29 11.57
N ILE A 222 -11.50 1.95 11.64
CA ILE A 222 -12.66 1.41 12.35
C ILE A 222 -13.04 0.06 11.75
N VAL A 223 -13.09 -0.05 10.42
CA VAL A 223 -13.45 -1.31 9.78
C VAL A 223 -12.41 -2.40 10.03
N ASN A 224 -11.12 -2.08 9.96
CA ASN A 224 -10.03 -3.02 10.23
C ASN A 224 -10.04 -3.49 11.69
N ASN A 225 -10.11 -2.56 12.65
CA ASN A 225 -10.23 -2.87 14.08
C ASN A 225 -11.49 -3.70 14.38
N CYS A 226 -12.62 -3.36 13.75
CA CYS A 226 -13.85 -4.14 13.88
C CYS A 226 -13.68 -5.55 13.31
N GLN A 227 -13.10 -5.71 12.12
CA GLN A 227 -12.86 -7.03 11.54
C GLN A 227 -11.92 -7.86 12.44
N GLU A 228 -10.86 -7.25 12.95
CA GLU A 228 -9.87 -7.95 13.75
C GLU A 228 -10.38 -8.39 15.14
N ILE A 229 -11.23 -7.58 15.78
CA ILE A 229 -11.83 -7.93 17.07
C ILE A 229 -13.06 -8.84 16.91
N LEU A 230 -13.94 -8.53 15.95
CA LEU A 230 -15.23 -9.22 15.80
C LEU A 230 -15.06 -10.61 15.19
N PHE A 231 -14.16 -10.77 14.22
CA PHE A 231 -13.97 -12.04 13.52
C PHE A 231 -13.59 -13.22 14.45
N PRO A 232 -12.61 -13.11 15.37
CA PRO A 232 -12.28 -14.21 16.28
C PRO A 232 -13.40 -14.50 17.29
N ILE A 233 -14.14 -13.47 17.74
CA ILE A 233 -15.28 -13.65 18.65
C ILE A 233 -16.41 -14.42 17.94
N VAL A 234 -16.77 -13.99 16.73
CA VAL A 234 -17.82 -14.63 15.94
C VAL A 234 -17.42 -16.05 15.55
N ALA A 235 -16.19 -16.27 15.11
CA ALA A 235 -15.68 -17.61 14.79
C ALA A 235 -15.74 -18.53 16.01
N SER A 236 -15.34 -18.04 17.19
CA SER A 236 -15.40 -18.78 18.44
C SER A 236 -16.83 -19.08 18.87
N TRP A 237 -17.75 -18.11 18.70
CA TRP A 237 -19.18 -18.29 18.96
C TRP A 237 -19.81 -19.32 18.02
N PHE A 238 -19.50 -19.25 16.72
CA PHE A 238 -20.00 -20.19 15.72
C PHE A 238 -19.44 -21.59 15.94
N HIS A 239 -18.16 -21.71 16.32
CA HIS A 239 -17.57 -22.98 16.74
C HIS A 239 -18.26 -23.55 17.97
N ARG A 240 -18.53 -22.74 19.00
CA ARG A 240 -19.29 -23.18 20.19
C ARG A 240 -20.69 -23.68 19.82
N LYS A 241 -21.41 -22.94 18.97
CA LYS A 241 -22.76 -23.30 18.52
C LYS A 241 -22.79 -24.53 17.63
N LYS A 242 -21.88 -24.64 16.65
CA LYS A 242 -21.73 -25.81 15.75
C LYS A 242 -21.19 -27.04 16.50
N SER A 243 -20.38 -26.83 17.53
CA SER A 243 -19.85 -27.93 18.32
C SER A 243 -20.92 -28.64 19.12
N GLY A 244 -22.03 -28.00 19.56
CA GLY A 244 -23.19 -28.67 20.17
C GLY A 244 -22.92 -29.64 21.35
N LEU A 245 -21.66 -29.81 21.74
CA LEU A 245 -21.10 -30.90 22.54
C LEU A 245 -20.82 -30.44 23.97
N VAL A 246 -21.45 -29.34 24.40
CA VAL A 246 -21.46 -28.95 25.81
C VAL A 246 -22.56 -29.69 26.58
N MET A 247 -23.53 -30.31 25.90
CA MET A 247 -24.52 -31.22 26.53
C MET A 247 -24.19 -32.71 26.41
N ALA A 248 -23.08 -33.08 25.76
CA ALA A 248 -22.58 -34.46 25.72
C ALA A 248 -21.27 -34.65 26.50
N LYS A 249 -20.96 -33.71 27.41
CA LYS A 249 -19.82 -33.85 28.34
C LYS A 249 -20.22 -34.50 29.68
N SER A 250 -21.49 -34.89 29.86
CA SER A 250 -21.97 -35.54 31.07
C SER A 250 -21.92 -37.08 31.05
N SER A 251 -21.64 -37.71 29.90
CA SER A 251 -21.66 -39.18 29.76
C SER A 251 -20.29 -39.83 29.50
N ASP A 252 -19.29 -39.10 29.00
CA ASP A 252 -17.93 -39.65 28.74
C ASP A 252 -16.89 -39.20 29.78
N ALA A 253 -17.33 -38.70 30.94
CA ALA A 253 -16.47 -38.26 32.04
C ALA A 253 -16.00 -39.41 32.96
N GLU A 254 -16.09 -40.66 32.49
CA GLU A 254 -15.73 -41.87 33.26
C GLU A 254 -14.58 -42.67 32.64
N SER A 255 -13.75 -42.04 31.80
CA SER A 255 -12.46 -42.63 31.42
C SER A 255 -11.38 -41.56 31.53
N GLY A 256 -10.41 -41.80 32.42
CA GLY A 256 -9.34 -40.90 32.82
C GLY A 256 -8.29 -40.60 31.75
N ASN A 257 -8.72 -40.31 30.52
CA ASN A 257 -7.89 -39.82 29.43
C ASN A 257 -8.62 -38.66 28.79
N LEU A 258 -8.09 -37.44 28.95
CA LEU A 258 -8.11 -36.38 27.94
C LEU A 258 -7.41 -35.16 28.54
N VAL A 259 -6.09 -35.29 28.74
CA VAL A 259 -5.23 -34.11 28.59
C VAL A 259 -5.50 -33.63 27.17
N GLN A 260 -6.35 -32.62 27.01
CA GLN A 260 -6.54 -31.91 25.76
C GLN A 260 -5.14 -31.46 25.32
N LYS A 261 -4.59 -32.12 24.30
CA LYS A 261 -3.20 -31.89 23.91
C LYS A 261 -3.11 -30.48 23.32
N GLN A 262 -2.20 -29.66 23.84
CA GLN A 262 -2.05 -28.24 23.48
C GLN A 262 -2.03 -27.98 21.97
N TYR A 263 -1.43 -28.88 21.17
CA TYR A 263 -1.41 -28.76 19.71
C TYR A 263 -2.80 -28.74 19.06
N MET A 264 -3.81 -29.38 19.66
CA MET A 264 -5.18 -29.40 19.13
C MET A 264 -5.82 -28.02 19.27
N ASP A 265 -5.54 -27.33 20.37
CA ASP A 265 -6.02 -25.97 20.60
C ASP A 265 -5.25 -24.97 19.74
N ASP A 266 -3.94 -25.15 19.58
CA ASP A 266 -3.13 -24.35 18.65
C ASP A 266 -3.58 -24.53 17.19
N TYR A 267 -4.02 -25.73 16.81
CA TYR A 267 -4.56 -25.98 15.47
C TYR A 267 -5.93 -25.30 15.24
N ARG A 268 -6.65 -24.91 16.30
CA ARG A 268 -7.89 -24.13 16.16
C ARG A 268 -7.63 -22.65 15.91
N LEU A 269 -6.46 -22.13 16.29
CA LEU A 269 -6.08 -20.74 16.06
C LEU A 269 -5.92 -20.44 14.56
N PHE A 270 -6.00 -19.16 14.21
CA PHE A 270 -5.84 -18.71 12.82
C PHE A 270 -4.38 -18.84 12.37
N LYS A 271 -4.17 -19.22 11.11
CA LYS A 271 -2.83 -19.20 10.52
C LYS A 271 -2.36 -17.75 10.40
N ASN A 272 -1.15 -17.45 10.87
CA ASN A 272 -0.54 -16.15 10.69
C ASN A 272 -0.29 -15.90 9.19
N ALA A 273 -0.85 -14.81 8.64
CA ALA A 273 -0.79 -14.44 7.23
C ALA A 273 0.48 -13.64 6.86
N GLY A 274 1.33 -13.33 7.83
CA GLY A 274 2.54 -12.51 7.67
C GLY A 274 2.29 -11.03 7.92
N LEU A 275 3.37 -10.24 7.87
CA LEU A 275 3.39 -8.81 8.22
C LEU A 275 3.03 -7.89 7.04
N PHE A 276 2.71 -8.47 5.88
CA PHE A 276 2.55 -7.73 4.64
C PHE A 276 1.40 -6.73 4.68
N GLU A 277 0.21 -7.18 5.13
CA GLU A 277 -0.99 -6.34 5.26
C GLU A 277 -0.81 -5.26 6.36
N GLU A 278 -0.01 -5.54 7.39
CA GLU A 278 0.29 -4.61 8.49
C GLU A 278 1.24 -3.50 8.03
N TYR A 279 2.30 -3.83 7.28
CA TYR A 279 3.23 -2.83 6.74
C TYR A 279 2.59 -1.92 5.69
N ILE A 280 1.76 -2.47 4.78
CA ILE A 280 1.11 -1.64 3.75
C ILE A 280 0.18 -0.59 4.37
N GLU A 281 -0.53 -0.96 5.44
CA GLU A 281 -1.39 -0.05 6.19
C GLU A 281 -0.58 1.10 6.81
N MET A 282 0.52 0.77 7.48
CA MET A 282 1.39 1.77 8.12
C MET A 282 2.06 2.70 7.10
N VAL A 283 2.51 2.18 5.95
CA VAL A 283 3.16 2.99 4.90
C VAL A 283 2.15 3.89 4.19
N ILE A 284 0.94 3.40 3.91
CA ILE A 284 -0.14 4.23 3.35
C ILE A 284 -0.56 5.30 4.37
N GLN A 285 -0.67 4.98 5.66
CA GLN A 285 -0.95 5.98 6.70
C GLN A 285 0.14 7.05 6.78
N PHE A 286 1.42 6.67 6.69
CA PHE A 286 2.53 7.62 6.62
C PHE A 286 2.40 8.58 5.45
N GLY A 287 2.00 8.10 4.27
CA GLY A 287 1.78 8.95 3.10
C GLY A 287 0.64 9.95 3.30
N PHE A 288 -0.46 9.60 3.96
CA PHE A 288 -1.54 10.56 4.28
C PHE A 288 -1.03 11.71 5.15
N ILE A 289 -0.15 11.40 6.11
CA ILE A 289 0.46 12.37 7.01
C ILE A 289 1.42 13.29 6.25
N THR A 290 2.24 12.78 5.33
CA THR A 290 3.28 13.59 4.69
C THR A 290 2.80 14.35 3.45
N LEU A 291 1.89 13.77 2.66
CA LEU A 291 1.45 14.35 1.37
C LEU A 291 0.46 15.52 1.56
N PHE A 292 -0.45 15.43 2.54
CA PHE A 292 -1.60 16.34 2.66
C PHE A 292 -1.65 17.15 3.95
N VAL A 293 -0.54 17.24 4.70
CA VAL A 293 -0.48 17.98 5.97
C VAL A 293 -0.82 19.47 5.84
N ALA A 294 -0.56 20.07 4.68
CA ALA A 294 -0.92 21.46 4.42
C ALA A 294 -2.43 21.68 4.32
N ALA A 295 -3.19 20.64 3.93
CA ALA A 295 -4.65 20.68 3.85
C ALA A 295 -5.31 20.24 5.16
N PHE A 296 -4.74 19.24 5.86
CA PHE A 296 -5.27 18.72 7.11
C PHE A 296 -4.18 18.58 8.19
N PRO A 297 -3.94 19.63 9.01
CA PRO A 297 -2.86 19.64 10.00
C PRO A 297 -3.11 18.71 11.20
N LEU A 298 -4.35 18.26 11.41
CA LEU A 298 -4.71 17.34 12.50
C LEU A 298 -4.42 15.86 12.16
N ALA A 299 -4.08 15.53 10.91
CA ALA A 299 -3.77 14.16 10.48
C ALA A 299 -2.75 13.42 11.37
N PRO A 300 -1.63 14.04 11.81
CA PRO A 300 -0.65 13.36 12.66
C PRO A 300 -1.22 12.95 14.03
N LEU A 301 -2.18 13.71 14.58
CA LEU A 301 -2.79 13.39 15.87
C LEU A 301 -3.67 12.14 15.75
N PHE A 302 -4.50 12.07 14.70
CA PHE A 302 -5.31 10.87 14.42
C PHE A 302 -4.44 9.65 14.18
N ALA A 303 -3.36 9.81 13.43
CA ALA A 303 -2.38 8.76 13.22
C ALA A 303 -1.71 8.29 14.52
N LEU A 304 -1.39 9.19 15.45
CA LEU A 304 -0.81 8.83 16.74
C LEU A 304 -1.79 8.02 17.59
N CYS A 305 -3.04 8.46 17.68
CA CYS A 305 -4.11 7.73 18.39
C CYS A 305 -4.33 6.36 17.76
N ASN A 306 -4.27 6.28 16.42
CA ASN A 306 -4.38 5.01 15.72
C ASN A 306 -3.25 4.06 16.10
N ASN A 307 -2.00 4.49 15.90
CA ASN A 307 -0.82 3.67 16.19
C ASN A 307 -0.76 3.22 17.66
N TRP A 308 -1.27 4.03 18.59
CA TRP A 308 -1.36 3.64 20.00
C TRP A 308 -2.28 2.45 20.21
N LEU A 309 -3.45 2.44 19.56
CA LEU A 309 -4.39 1.31 19.63
C LEU A 309 -3.85 0.11 18.86
N GLU A 310 -3.30 0.34 17.67
CA GLU A 310 -2.80 -0.69 16.76
C GLU A 310 -1.74 -1.57 17.43
N ILE A 311 -0.74 -0.96 18.09
CA ILE A 311 0.31 -1.71 18.80
C ILE A 311 -0.27 -2.68 19.84
N ARG A 312 -1.41 -2.34 20.47
CA ARG A 312 -2.05 -3.21 21.47
C ARG A 312 -2.90 -4.29 20.83
N ILE A 313 -3.63 -3.96 19.76
CA ILE A 313 -4.48 -4.89 19.02
C ILE A 313 -3.61 -5.95 18.32
N ASP A 314 -2.56 -5.54 17.62
CA ASP A 314 -1.59 -6.43 16.97
C ASP A 314 -0.90 -7.36 17.99
N ALA A 315 -0.51 -6.83 19.15
CA ALA A 315 0.08 -7.63 20.21
C ALA A 315 -0.91 -8.71 20.71
N GLN A 316 -2.18 -8.36 20.88
CA GLN A 316 -3.22 -9.32 21.28
C GLN A 316 -3.49 -10.35 20.17
N LYS A 317 -3.49 -9.96 18.89
CA LYS A 317 -3.64 -10.86 17.75
C LYS A 317 -2.51 -11.88 17.67
N LEU A 318 -1.27 -11.45 17.87
CA LEU A 318 -0.09 -12.33 17.86
C LEU A 318 -0.06 -13.28 19.05
N VAL A 319 -0.51 -12.84 20.24
CA VAL A 319 -0.46 -13.67 21.46
C VAL A 319 -1.68 -14.59 21.60
N CYS A 320 -2.88 -14.14 21.22
CA CYS A 320 -4.14 -14.84 21.55
C CYS A 320 -4.90 -15.41 20.34
N ALA A 321 -4.73 -14.85 19.14
CA ALA A 321 -5.60 -15.18 18.00
C ALA A 321 -4.91 -16.00 16.90
N THR A 322 -3.59 -15.81 16.72
CA THR A 322 -2.82 -16.46 15.65
C THR A 322 -1.93 -17.58 16.16
N ARG A 323 -1.69 -18.56 15.29
CA ARG A 323 -0.65 -19.58 15.51
C ARG A 323 0.71 -18.92 15.49
N ARG A 324 1.63 -19.39 16.34
CA ARG A 324 3.01 -18.93 16.39
C ARG A 324 3.64 -18.98 14.97
N PRO A 325 4.07 -17.85 14.41
CA PRO A 325 4.76 -17.85 13.13
C PRO A 325 6.14 -18.49 13.26
N LEU A 326 6.66 -19.02 12.15
CA LEU A 326 8.04 -19.45 12.07
C LEU A 326 8.94 -18.21 12.09
N ALA A 327 9.95 -18.21 12.97
CA ALA A 327 10.89 -17.10 13.05
C ALA A 327 11.73 -17.04 11.78
N GLN A 328 11.57 -15.95 11.01
CA GLN A 328 12.35 -15.67 9.82
C GLN A 328 13.39 -14.61 10.16
N ARG A 329 14.65 -14.85 9.79
CA ARG A 329 15.72 -13.85 9.88
C ARG A 329 15.53 -12.86 8.73
N ALA A 330 15.66 -11.57 9.02
CA ALA A 330 15.60 -10.50 8.04
C ALA A 330 16.58 -9.40 8.45
N ARG A 331 17.33 -8.88 7.49
CA ARG A 331 18.32 -7.81 7.75
C ARG A 331 17.66 -6.47 8.01
N SER A 332 16.57 -6.20 7.30
CA SER A 332 15.88 -4.91 7.31
C SER A 332 14.38 -5.07 7.05
N ILE A 333 13.65 -3.96 7.05
CA ILE A 333 12.26 -3.93 6.56
C ILE A 333 12.18 -4.13 5.04
N GLY A 334 13.31 -4.25 4.34
CA GLY A 334 13.37 -4.51 2.90
C GLY A 334 12.85 -3.34 2.07
N ILE A 335 12.08 -3.67 1.03
CA ILE A 335 11.57 -2.73 0.03
C ILE A 335 10.68 -1.62 0.62
N TRP A 336 10.06 -1.85 1.78
CA TRP A 336 9.23 -0.87 2.46
C TRP A 336 9.99 0.43 2.77
N PHE A 337 11.30 0.34 3.06
CA PHE A 337 12.12 1.53 3.29
C PHE A 337 12.21 2.39 2.04
N SER A 338 12.59 1.80 0.90
CA SER A 338 12.68 2.50 -0.39
C SER A 338 11.32 3.07 -0.81
N LEU A 339 10.23 2.34 -0.62
CA LEU A 339 8.88 2.85 -0.91
C LEU A 339 8.55 4.08 -0.06
N THR A 340 8.91 4.07 1.22
CA THR A 340 8.69 5.21 2.12
C THR A 340 9.54 6.42 1.76
N GLU A 341 10.80 6.23 1.34
CA GLU A 341 11.65 7.30 0.80
C GLU A 341 11.01 7.96 -0.44
N VAL A 342 10.46 7.15 -1.35
CA VAL A 342 9.80 7.70 -2.53
C VAL A 342 8.54 8.50 -2.16
N ILE A 343 7.75 8.04 -1.18
CA ILE A 343 6.61 8.82 -0.65
C ILE A 343 7.08 10.18 -0.11
N VAL A 344 8.20 10.23 0.61
CA VAL A 344 8.78 11.50 1.10
C VAL A 344 9.18 12.41 -0.06
N GLY A 345 9.80 11.86 -1.11
CA GLY A 345 10.12 12.59 -2.34
C GLY A 345 8.88 13.22 -2.99
N ILE A 346 7.80 12.46 -3.15
CA ILE A 346 6.50 12.94 -3.68
C ILE A 346 5.90 14.00 -2.75
N SER A 347 6.06 13.84 -1.43
CA SER A 347 5.56 14.78 -0.43
C SER A 347 6.21 16.16 -0.54
N ILE A 348 7.50 16.23 -0.88
CA ILE A 348 8.19 17.49 -1.13
C ILE A 348 7.53 18.21 -2.33
N ILE A 349 7.38 17.50 -3.44
CA ILE A 349 6.81 18.05 -4.68
C ILE A 349 5.37 18.53 -4.46
N THR A 350 4.55 17.73 -3.77
CA THR A 350 3.12 17.99 -3.53
C THR A 350 2.93 19.21 -2.63
N ASN A 351 3.67 19.29 -1.51
CA ASN A 351 3.54 20.39 -0.56
C ASN A 351 4.07 21.73 -1.12
N VAL A 352 5.17 21.70 -1.89
CA VAL A 352 5.69 22.90 -2.58
C VAL A 352 4.68 23.40 -3.60
N ARG A 353 4.08 22.49 -4.40
CA ARG A 353 3.04 22.85 -5.38
C ARG A 353 1.79 23.42 -4.72
N HIS A 354 1.33 22.84 -3.61
CA HIS A 354 0.15 23.34 -2.89
C HIS A 354 0.37 24.78 -2.40
N ARG A 355 1.55 25.07 -1.83
CA ARG A 355 1.96 26.42 -1.43
C ARG A 355 2.08 27.39 -2.62
N LEU A 356 2.70 26.97 -3.71
CA LEU A 356 2.86 27.82 -4.90
C LEU A 356 1.51 28.16 -5.54
N SER A 357 0.58 27.19 -5.62
CA SER A 357 -0.78 27.42 -6.12
C SER A 357 -1.55 28.39 -5.23
N ALA A 358 -1.37 28.33 -3.91
CA ALA A 358 -1.98 29.27 -2.97
C ALA A 358 -1.40 30.68 -3.09
N CYS A 359 -0.08 30.82 -3.28
CA CYS A 359 0.57 32.12 -3.51
C CYS A 359 0.13 32.76 -4.84
N LEU A 360 0.14 32.00 -5.93
CA LEU A 360 -0.28 32.48 -7.25
C LEU A 360 -1.77 32.86 -7.31
N SER A 361 -2.61 32.29 -6.44
CA SER A 361 -4.02 32.70 -6.34
C SER A 361 -4.22 34.02 -5.58
N LYS A 362 -3.24 34.48 -4.78
CA LYS A 362 -3.32 35.76 -4.05
C LYS A 362 -2.85 36.96 -4.89
N GLU A 363 -1.97 36.74 -5.87
CA GLU A 363 -1.50 37.78 -6.81
C GLU A 363 -2.41 37.88 -8.05
N GLY A 364 -3.67 38.26 -7.83
CA GLY A 364 -4.58 38.57 -8.92
C GLY A 364 -4.26 39.93 -9.58
N THR A 365 -3.40 39.95 -10.59
CA THR A 365 -3.38 41.05 -11.57
C THR A 365 -4.37 40.77 -12.71
N PRO A 366 -5.19 41.75 -13.15
CA PRO A 366 -6.43 41.51 -13.91
C PRO A 366 -6.26 41.26 -15.42
N ASN A 367 -5.05 41.19 -15.95
CA ASN A 367 -4.87 41.09 -17.40
C ASN A 367 -3.65 40.26 -17.77
N LYS A 368 -3.84 38.97 -17.99
CA LYS A 368 -3.01 38.17 -18.90
C LYS A 368 -3.77 36.88 -19.23
N LYS A 369 -3.98 36.64 -20.54
CA LYS A 369 -4.37 35.35 -21.11
C LYS A 369 -3.64 34.25 -20.33
N LYS A 370 -4.39 33.42 -19.59
CA LYS A 370 -3.85 32.21 -18.95
C LYS A 370 -3.19 31.42 -20.06
N ARG A 371 -1.85 31.41 -20.08
CA ARG A 371 -1.07 30.53 -20.93
C ARG A 371 -1.32 29.13 -20.39
N GLU A 372 -2.37 28.50 -20.89
CA GLU A 372 -2.68 27.11 -20.64
C GLU A 372 -1.67 26.27 -21.43
N THR A 373 -0.62 25.79 -20.76
CA THR A 373 0.23 24.62 -21.11
C THR A 373 1.44 24.57 -20.16
N PRO A 374 1.97 23.41 -19.68
CA PRO A 374 1.53 22.01 -19.77
C PRO A 374 1.52 21.36 -18.36
N VAL A 375 0.63 21.81 -17.46
CA VAL A 375 0.54 21.27 -16.09
C VAL A 375 0.07 19.80 -16.07
N PHE A 376 -0.74 19.43 -17.07
CA PHE A 376 -1.19 18.07 -17.35
C PHE A 376 -0.02 17.13 -17.65
N ASN A 377 0.98 17.61 -18.42
CA ASN A 377 2.19 16.84 -18.67
C ASN A 377 3.00 16.70 -17.38
N CYS A 378 3.26 17.74 -16.60
CA CYS A 378 4.21 17.58 -15.49
C CYS A 378 3.74 16.60 -14.39
N PHE A 379 2.47 16.60 -13.97
CA PHE A 379 1.99 15.64 -12.95
C PHE A 379 1.71 14.24 -13.54
N SER A 380 1.13 14.14 -14.73
CA SER A 380 0.94 12.85 -15.40
C SER A 380 2.30 12.22 -15.73
N VAL A 381 3.26 13.02 -16.22
CA VAL A 381 4.64 12.59 -16.51
C VAL A 381 5.38 12.30 -15.21
N VAL A 382 5.24 13.04 -14.11
CA VAL A 382 5.88 12.69 -12.82
C VAL A 382 5.24 11.46 -12.16
N PHE A 383 3.92 11.27 -12.28
CA PHE A 383 3.22 10.10 -11.79
C PHE A 383 3.54 8.86 -12.63
N TRP A 384 3.55 8.98 -13.95
CA TRP A 384 3.97 7.91 -14.85
C TRP A 384 5.48 7.69 -14.85
N LEU A 385 6.31 8.71 -14.62
CA LEU A 385 7.74 8.53 -14.29
C LEU A 385 7.89 7.91 -12.93
N PHE A 386 7.05 8.19 -11.94
CA PHE A 386 7.10 7.51 -10.65
C PHE A 386 6.72 6.04 -10.80
N VAL A 387 5.63 5.74 -11.52
CA VAL A 387 5.23 4.37 -11.84
C VAL A 387 6.34 3.69 -12.66
N VAL A 388 6.89 4.34 -13.68
CA VAL A 388 7.98 3.79 -14.50
C VAL A 388 9.29 3.68 -13.72
N VAL A 389 9.68 4.63 -12.88
CA VAL A 389 10.91 4.59 -12.07
C VAL A 389 10.78 3.60 -10.92
N VAL A 390 9.60 3.38 -10.35
CA VAL A 390 9.40 2.33 -9.34
C VAL A 390 9.30 0.95 -10.00
N VAL A 391 8.63 0.83 -11.14
CA VAL A 391 8.50 -0.44 -11.88
C VAL A 391 9.81 -0.83 -12.58
N VAL A 392 10.57 0.14 -13.12
CA VAL A 392 11.83 -0.07 -13.87
C VAL A 392 13.06 0.14 -12.99
N GLY A 393 13.06 1.16 -12.12
CA GLY A 393 14.22 1.50 -11.28
C GLY A 393 14.46 0.53 -10.11
N VAL A 394 13.42 -0.15 -9.61
CA VAL A 394 13.64 -1.25 -8.65
C VAL A 394 14.29 -2.46 -9.32
N GLY A 395 14.08 -2.65 -10.63
CA GLY A 395 14.83 -3.63 -11.43
C GLY A 395 16.32 -3.31 -11.59
N ARG A 396 16.72 -2.04 -11.38
CA ARG A 396 18.11 -1.57 -11.54
C ARG A 396 18.95 -1.73 -10.27
N THR A 397 18.32 -1.65 -9.08
CA THR A 397 19.01 -1.95 -7.80
C THR A 397 19.52 -3.40 -7.72
N ASP A 398 18.89 -4.35 -8.43
CA ASP A 398 19.37 -5.74 -8.51
C ASP A 398 20.60 -5.91 -9.43
N GLU A 399 20.90 -4.93 -10.30
CA GLU A 399 22.11 -4.89 -11.13
C GLU A 399 23.28 -4.24 -10.40
N ASP A 400 23.04 -3.20 -9.60
CA ASP A 400 24.09 -2.52 -8.82
C ASP A 400 24.65 -3.41 -7.69
N ASP A 401 23.82 -4.23 -7.02
CA ASP A 401 24.28 -5.21 -6.03
C ASP A 401 25.09 -6.36 -6.66
N LYS A 402 24.86 -6.66 -7.95
CA LYS A 402 25.60 -7.68 -8.72
C LYS A 402 26.84 -7.13 -9.42
N THR A 403 26.90 -5.83 -9.71
CA THR A 403 28.05 -5.20 -10.38
C THR A 403 29.04 -4.59 -9.40
N GLY A 404 28.62 -4.23 -8.18
CA GLY A 404 29.52 -3.95 -7.07
C GLY A 404 30.41 -5.14 -6.68
N THR A 405 30.06 -6.36 -7.11
CA THR A 405 30.81 -7.60 -6.86
C THR A 405 31.84 -7.95 -7.93
N THR A 406 31.85 -7.28 -9.09
CA THR A 406 32.88 -7.52 -10.13
C THR A 406 34.13 -6.65 -10.00
N ASN A 407 34.11 -5.58 -9.19
CA ASN A 407 35.23 -4.63 -9.09
C ASN A 407 36.15 -4.79 -7.87
N ASN A 408 35.87 -5.72 -6.95
CA ASN A 408 36.70 -5.91 -5.74
C ASN A 408 37.56 -7.19 -5.73
N ASN A 409 37.64 -7.95 -6.83
CA ASN A 409 38.51 -9.14 -6.94
C ASN A 409 39.73 -8.90 -7.87
N GLY A 410 40.17 -7.65 -8.02
CA GLY A 410 41.23 -7.23 -8.96
C GLY A 410 42.48 -6.64 -8.31
N GLU A 411 42.68 -6.79 -7.00
CA GLU A 411 43.90 -6.34 -6.31
C GLU A 411 44.43 -7.45 -5.37
N ASP A 412 44.81 -8.59 -5.94
CA ASP A 412 45.88 -9.41 -5.35
C ASP A 412 46.98 -9.51 -6.40
N GLY A 413 47.83 -8.48 -6.37
CA GLY A 413 49.02 -8.35 -7.19
C GLY A 413 50.06 -9.39 -6.80
N ASN A 414 50.35 -10.25 -7.77
CA ASN A 414 51.62 -10.90 -8.04
C ASN A 414 52.81 -10.26 -7.28
N SER A 415 53.37 -10.98 -6.32
CA SER A 415 54.73 -10.74 -5.83
C SER A 415 55.52 -12.02 -6.06
N ASP A 416 56.34 -11.94 -7.10
CA ASP A 416 57.19 -12.98 -7.65
C ASP A 416 58.17 -13.57 -6.63
N GLY A 417 58.58 -14.80 -6.91
CA GLY A 417 59.74 -15.42 -6.27
C GLY A 417 61.05 -14.75 -6.67
N ASN A 418 61.98 -14.74 -5.70
CA ASN A 418 63.38 -15.06 -5.92
C ASN A 418 63.97 -15.60 -4.62
#